data_AF-A0A9E3YGB2-F1
#
_entry.id   AF-A0A9E3YGB2-F1
#
_cell.length_a   1.000
_cell.length_b   1.000
_cell.length_c   1.000
_cell.angle_alpha   90.00
_cell.angle_beta   90.00
_cell.angle_gamma   90.00
#
_symmetry.space_group_name_H-M   'P 1'
#
loop_
_entity.id
_entity.type
_entity.pdbx_description
1 polymer ?
#
loop_
_entity_poly.entity_id
_entity_poly.type
_entity_poly.pdbx_seq_one_letter_code
_entity_poly.pdbx_strand_id
1 'polypeptide(L)'
;MPMARLGTLVDSACALVAVALLCAPGMGLAQSGSPLSAIDWLRQSGSAPQPGAYPVTPPNAGADAGAISVRALDALRPEAVGLYPAARVGLPEAIWGPTPAGTLADLILDLPTDMLPALRDLSLRLLLAEFTAPLPTAGALSASPDFLLARIDKLVEFGALDQAAALLDTLDSPEPVLRLRRFDIGLLLGDEHAACPPVLRPEPPIGDDAALVFCLSRAGEWDAADARLVAATESGRIAPYLADLLAQFLNDEDSLPGAVTLLPPPAGTPEPLTWRLREATGDAIPTLGLPVAYAHADLRGTIGWRAQIESAERLVRAGALPPNRLLGLYTERRAAASGGIWERVSAVQALDTALRANDAEAAGRALVAAWPLIQAGELEVAAADLFGRALGQMALPPDARAIAFRMGLLTNDYELVALGLDPGRASPEDAFLAALARGTDPARAGEMPGELAEAVALAFGPEPPLPDGLADRLAQGRLGEEILRTLADLGGPGDPRLLAQGLAALRAMGLEDAARQVALQSLLLERRG
;
A
#
# COMPACT_ATOMS: atom_id res chain seq x y z
N MET A 1 28.56 11.71 -60.39
CA MET A 1 28.65 11.18 -61.76
C MET A 1 30.11 10.94 -62.09
N PRO A 2 30.51 9.81 -62.70
CA PRO A 2 30.05 8.41 -62.58
C PRO A 2 31.22 7.53 -62.05
N MET A 3 31.02 6.32 -61.52
CA MET A 3 30.96 5.02 -62.24
C MET A 3 30.62 3.96 -61.16
N ALA A 4 29.51 3.21 -61.23
CA ALA A 4 29.31 1.95 -61.98
C ALA A 4 30.29 0.84 -61.52
N ARG A 5 29.94 -0.04 -60.57
CA ARG A 5 29.21 -1.34 -60.64
C ARG A 5 29.93 -2.48 -61.41
N LEU A 6 29.71 -3.71 -60.88
CA LEU A 6 30.01 -5.08 -61.37
C LEU A 6 31.36 -5.69 -60.93
N GLY A 7 31.47 -6.95 -60.50
CA GLY A 7 30.51 -8.08 -60.34
C GLY A 7 31.15 -9.18 -59.45
N THR A 8 30.35 -10.01 -58.77
CA THR A 8 30.12 -11.46 -59.06
C THR A 8 31.38 -12.33 -58.97
N LEU A 9 31.58 -13.09 -57.89
CA LEU A 9 31.09 -14.47 -57.59
C LEU A 9 32.13 -15.55 -57.97
N VAL A 10 32.13 -16.68 -57.21
CA VAL A 10 32.77 -17.99 -57.48
C VAL A 10 34.26 -18.06 -57.04
N ASP A 11 34.80 -19.00 -56.28
CA ASP A 11 34.32 -20.24 -55.64
C ASP A 11 35.32 -20.73 -54.57
N SER A 12 34.80 -21.49 -53.61
CA SER A 12 35.33 -22.77 -53.06
C SER A 12 36.79 -22.90 -52.57
N ALA A 13 36.93 -23.27 -51.29
CA ALA A 13 37.40 -24.59 -50.84
C ALA A 13 38.34 -24.55 -49.61
N CYS A 14 37.80 -25.11 -48.51
CA CYS A 14 38.43 -26.00 -47.53
C CYS A 14 39.92 -25.88 -47.20
N ALA A 15 40.21 -25.49 -45.95
CA ALA A 15 41.23 -26.17 -45.13
C ALA A 15 40.86 -26.08 -43.64
N LEU A 16 40.68 -27.24 -43.02
CA LEU A 16 40.46 -27.47 -41.60
C LEU A 16 41.64 -26.96 -40.76
N VAL A 17 41.34 -26.23 -39.68
CA VAL A 17 42.09 -26.31 -38.42
C VAL A 17 41.09 -26.40 -37.27
N ALA A 18 41.03 -27.57 -36.64
CA ALA A 18 40.27 -27.83 -35.43
C ALA A 18 41.04 -27.27 -34.23
N VAL A 19 40.41 -26.36 -33.48
CA VAL A 19 40.78 -26.05 -32.10
C VAL A 19 39.60 -26.42 -31.22
N ALA A 20 39.83 -27.40 -30.36
CA ALA A 20 38.89 -27.84 -29.34
C ALA A 20 38.72 -26.73 -28.28
N LEU A 21 37.49 -26.24 -28.09
CA LEU A 21 37.10 -25.49 -26.90
C LEU A 21 36.21 -26.39 -26.02
N LEU A 22 36.71 -26.65 -24.81
CA LEU A 22 36.00 -27.37 -23.76
C LEU A 22 34.78 -26.59 -23.25
N CYS A 23 33.79 -27.37 -22.83
CA CYS A 23 32.54 -26.98 -22.20
C CYS A 23 32.70 -26.16 -20.91
N ALA A 24 31.83 -25.17 -20.74
CA ALA A 24 31.14 -24.92 -19.47
C ALA A 24 29.78 -24.24 -19.77
N PRO A 25 28.62 -24.85 -19.47
CA PRO A 25 27.36 -24.11 -19.44
C PRO A 25 27.35 -23.29 -18.15
N GLY A 26 27.44 -21.97 -18.28
CA GLY A 26 27.15 -21.07 -17.17
C GLY A 26 25.68 -21.19 -16.82
N MET A 27 25.35 -21.97 -15.78
CA MET A 27 24.08 -21.88 -15.09
C MET A 27 24.02 -20.49 -14.45
N GLY A 28 23.38 -19.55 -15.15
CA GLY A 28 22.94 -18.30 -14.53
C GLY A 28 21.90 -18.66 -13.49
N LEU A 29 22.27 -18.59 -12.21
CA LEU A 29 21.32 -18.58 -11.12
C LEU A 29 20.44 -17.34 -11.31
N ALA A 30 19.23 -17.55 -11.82
CA ALA A 30 18.15 -16.61 -11.63
C ALA A 30 17.96 -16.47 -10.12
N GLN A 31 18.48 -15.39 -9.54
CA GLN A 31 18.05 -14.98 -8.21
C GLN A 31 16.57 -14.67 -8.35
N SER A 32 15.73 -15.53 -7.77
CA SER A 32 14.37 -15.19 -7.42
C SER A 32 14.44 -13.98 -6.50
N GLY A 33 14.31 -12.78 -7.07
CA GLY A 33 14.17 -11.57 -6.30
C GLY A 33 12.98 -11.75 -5.37
N SER A 34 13.20 -11.55 -4.08
CA SER A 34 12.11 -11.41 -3.12
C SER A 34 11.05 -10.47 -3.71
N PRO A 35 9.74 -10.74 -3.58
CA PRO A 35 8.72 -9.85 -4.10
C PRO A 35 8.99 -8.44 -3.59
N LEU A 36 9.08 -7.49 -4.52
CA LEU A 36 9.38 -6.08 -4.23
C LEU A 36 8.22 -5.54 -3.40
N SER A 37 8.35 -5.59 -2.08
CA SER A 37 7.34 -5.04 -1.18
C SER A 37 7.23 -3.52 -1.40
N ALA A 38 5.98 -3.04 -1.47
CA ALA A 38 5.64 -1.63 -1.62
C ALA A 38 6.10 -0.75 -0.45
N ILE A 39 6.45 -1.37 0.69
CA ILE A 39 6.70 -0.68 1.94
C ILE A 39 8.19 -0.80 2.29
N ASP A 40 8.88 0.32 2.42
CA ASP A 40 10.36 0.35 2.45
C ASP A 40 10.99 -0.32 3.67
N TRP A 41 10.35 -0.27 4.83
CA TRP A 41 10.80 -1.00 6.01
C TRP A 41 10.51 -2.52 5.92
N LEU A 42 9.64 -2.97 5.00
CA LEU A 42 9.54 -4.40 4.64
C LEU A 42 10.75 -4.87 3.81
N ARG A 43 11.47 -3.96 3.14
CA ARG A 43 12.71 -4.27 2.40
C ARG A 43 13.93 -4.42 3.31
N GLN A 44 13.91 -3.83 4.51
CA GLN A 44 15.02 -3.89 5.47
C GLN A 44 14.96 -5.17 6.32
N SER A 45 15.23 -6.34 5.73
CA SER A 45 15.77 -7.47 6.51
C SER A 45 16.47 -8.52 5.65
N GLY A 46 17.71 -8.87 6.04
CA GLY A 46 18.25 -10.20 5.83
C GLY A 46 17.64 -11.17 6.85
N SER A 47 17.33 -12.38 6.39
CA SER A 47 17.04 -13.58 7.18
C SER A 47 16.01 -13.41 8.32
N ALA A 48 14.72 -13.46 8.00
CA ALA A 48 13.67 -13.62 9.00
C ALA A 48 13.64 -15.07 9.51
N PRO A 49 13.55 -15.32 10.83
CA PRO A 49 13.08 -16.62 11.32
C PRO A 49 11.59 -16.80 10.95
N GLN A 50 11.19 -18.03 10.64
CA GLN A 50 9.78 -18.37 10.43
C GLN A 50 8.94 -18.05 11.68
N PRO A 51 7.67 -17.65 11.52
CA PRO A 51 6.77 -17.37 12.64
C PRO A 51 6.67 -18.61 13.55
N GLY A 52 7.11 -18.45 14.79
CA GLY A 52 6.97 -19.45 15.84
C GLY A 52 5.91 -18.97 16.82
N ALA A 53 4.86 -19.78 17.01
CA ALA A 53 3.83 -19.55 18.00
C ALA A 53 4.44 -19.38 19.40
N TYR A 54 4.06 -18.30 20.11
CA TYR A 54 4.35 -18.15 21.53
C TYR A 54 3.11 -18.43 22.38
N PRO A 55 3.26 -19.14 23.52
CA PRO A 55 2.18 -19.36 24.46
C PRO A 55 1.89 -18.09 25.27
N VAL A 56 0.60 -17.80 25.49
CA VAL A 56 0.15 -16.70 26.34
C VAL A 56 0.34 -17.10 27.81
N THR A 57 1.02 -16.26 28.61
CA THR A 57 1.09 -16.43 30.07
C THR A 57 -0.22 -15.93 30.72
N PRO A 58 -0.87 -16.69 31.61
CA PRO A 58 -2.12 -16.27 32.24
C PRO A 58 -1.89 -15.21 33.34
N PRO A 59 -2.86 -14.32 33.59
CA PRO A 59 -2.80 -13.40 34.73
C PRO A 59 -3.00 -14.16 36.05
N ASN A 60 -2.38 -13.65 37.11
CA ASN A 60 -2.45 -14.21 38.45
C ASN A 60 -3.91 -14.38 38.93
N ALA A 61 -4.23 -15.58 39.42
CA ALA A 61 -5.52 -15.93 39.96
C ALA A 61 -5.85 -15.11 41.22
N GLY A 62 -6.86 -14.24 41.12
CA GLY A 62 -7.52 -13.56 42.23
C GLY A 62 -9.02 -13.49 41.96
N ALA A 63 -9.74 -14.41 42.59
CA ALA A 63 -11.20 -14.60 42.71
C ALA A 63 -12.16 -13.52 42.16
N ASP A 64 -13.04 -13.92 41.24
CA ASP A 64 -14.48 -14.04 41.51
C ASP A 64 -15.17 -14.94 40.47
N ALA A 65 -16.11 -15.78 40.93
CA ALA A 65 -16.75 -16.82 40.12
C ALA A 65 -17.85 -16.24 39.21
N GLY A 66 -17.51 -15.97 37.95
CA GLY A 66 -18.45 -15.70 36.87
C GLY A 66 -18.14 -16.59 35.65
N ALA A 67 -19.18 -17.23 35.11
CA ALA A 67 -19.21 -18.09 33.92
C ALA A 67 -17.84 -18.47 33.30
N ILE A 68 -17.30 -19.60 33.73
CA ILE A 68 -16.05 -20.15 33.18
C ILE A 68 -16.34 -20.67 31.77
N SER A 69 -15.98 -19.91 30.73
CA SER A 69 -15.85 -20.44 29.38
C SER A 69 -14.48 -21.13 29.27
N VAL A 70 -14.48 -22.46 29.34
CA VAL A 70 -13.28 -23.24 29.06
C VAL A 70 -13.09 -23.27 27.55
N ARG A 71 -12.15 -22.49 27.03
CA ARG A 71 -11.69 -22.58 25.63
C ARG A 71 -10.27 -23.13 25.64
N ALA A 72 -9.96 -24.00 24.67
CA ALA A 72 -8.64 -24.63 24.57
C ALA A 72 -7.54 -23.56 24.56
N LEU A 73 -6.58 -23.69 25.48
CA LEU A 73 -5.51 -22.73 25.77
C LEU A 73 -4.50 -22.58 24.60
N ASP A 74 -4.60 -23.46 23.59
CA ASP A 74 -3.63 -23.64 22.51
C ASP A 74 -4.15 -23.27 21.11
N ALA A 75 -5.35 -22.69 20.98
CA ALA A 75 -5.85 -22.26 19.68
C ALA A 75 -5.24 -20.92 19.28
N LEU A 76 -4.32 -20.94 18.29
CA LEU A 76 -3.78 -19.76 17.64
C LEU A 76 -4.95 -18.86 17.19
N ARG A 77 -5.03 -17.64 17.73
CA ARG A 77 -6.10 -16.70 17.35
C ARG A 77 -5.74 -16.08 16.00
N PRO A 78 -6.57 -16.21 14.96
CA PRO A 78 -6.29 -15.62 13.64
C PRO A 78 -6.00 -14.12 13.71
N GLU A 79 -6.62 -13.43 14.67
CA GLU A 79 -6.46 -11.99 14.91
C GLU A 79 -5.05 -11.55 15.33
N ALA A 80 -4.20 -12.47 15.80
CA ALA A 80 -2.81 -12.18 16.14
C ALA A 80 -1.90 -12.11 14.91
N VAL A 81 -2.35 -12.60 13.74
CA VAL A 81 -1.49 -12.71 12.55
C VAL A 81 -0.86 -11.38 12.16
N GLY A 82 0.38 -11.46 11.69
CA GLY A 82 1.10 -10.37 11.05
C GLY A 82 2.12 -10.90 10.05
N LEU A 83 2.64 -9.99 9.23
CA LEU A 83 3.73 -10.28 8.30
C LEU A 83 5.12 -10.06 8.94
N TYR A 84 5.17 -9.46 10.13
CA TYR A 84 6.40 -9.19 10.85
C TYR A 84 6.13 -8.92 12.35
N PRO A 85 7.14 -9.10 13.23
CA PRO A 85 6.97 -8.92 14.67
C PRO A 85 6.73 -7.45 15.08
N ALA A 86 5.96 -7.21 16.14
CA ALA A 86 5.75 -5.89 16.76
C ALA A 86 7.06 -5.13 17.04
N ALA A 87 8.12 -5.84 17.44
CA ALA A 87 9.43 -5.25 17.70
C ALA A 87 10.03 -4.52 16.47
N ARG A 88 9.72 -4.96 15.24
CA ARG A 88 10.19 -4.32 14.00
C ARG A 88 9.56 -2.94 13.79
N VAL A 89 8.37 -2.71 14.36
CA VAL A 89 7.68 -1.41 14.29
C VAL A 89 7.83 -0.59 15.56
N GLY A 90 8.69 -1.02 16.50
CA GLY A 90 8.98 -0.28 17.73
C GLY A 90 7.82 -0.24 18.72
N LEU A 91 6.89 -1.20 18.62
CA LEU A 91 5.69 -1.27 19.45
C LEU A 91 5.69 -2.52 20.35
N PRO A 92 5.06 -2.47 21.54
CA PRO A 92 4.94 -3.65 22.39
C PRO A 92 3.94 -4.66 21.79
N GLU A 93 4.19 -5.96 22.01
CA GLU A 93 3.32 -7.03 21.47
C GLU A 93 1.87 -6.95 22.00
N ALA A 94 1.69 -6.53 23.25
CA ALA A 94 0.38 -6.42 23.91
C ALA A 94 -0.25 -5.02 23.76
N ILE A 95 -0.08 -4.38 22.60
CA ILE A 95 -0.46 -2.98 22.36
C ILE A 95 -1.96 -2.69 22.56
N TRP A 96 -2.82 -3.67 22.31
CA TRP A 96 -4.27 -3.53 22.42
C TRP A 96 -4.77 -3.50 23.86
N GLY A 97 -3.99 -4.04 24.80
CA GLY A 97 -4.31 -4.06 26.23
C GLY A 97 -5.75 -4.51 26.52
N PRO A 98 -6.52 -3.74 27.30
CA PRO A 98 -7.89 -4.11 27.67
C PRO A 98 -8.95 -3.70 26.63
N THR A 99 -8.57 -3.08 25.52
CA THR A 99 -9.56 -2.59 24.54
C THR A 99 -10.21 -3.77 23.78
N PRO A 100 -11.55 -3.86 23.73
CA PRO A 100 -12.25 -4.93 23.02
C PRO A 100 -12.02 -4.90 21.51
N ALA A 101 -12.00 -6.09 20.90
CA ALA A 101 -11.83 -6.30 19.46
C ALA A 101 -12.80 -5.48 18.61
N GLY A 102 -14.08 -5.40 18.99
CA GLY A 102 -15.09 -4.61 18.28
C GLY A 102 -14.76 -3.12 18.24
N THR A 103 -14.35 -2.53 19.38
CA THR A 103 -13.96 -1.12 19.44
C THR A 103 -12.74 -0.84 18.56
N LEU A 104 -11.77 -1.75 18.52
CA LEU A 104 -10.59 -1.60 17.66
C LEU A 104 -10.95 -1.79 16.18
N ALA A 105 -11.89 -2.69 15.86
CA ALA A 105 -12.39 -2.88 14.51
C ALA A 105 -13.05 -1.60 13.98
N ASP A 106 -13.92 -0.97 14.79
CA ASP A 106 -14.55 0.31 14.44
C ASP A 106 -13.50 1.40 14.21
N LEU A 107 -12.53 1.54 15.13
CA LEU A 107 -11.46 2.53 14.99
C LEU A 107 -10.58 2.29 13.75
N ILE A 108 -10.32 1.03 13.40
CA ILE A 108 -9.58 0.69 12.19
C ILE A 108 -10.39 1.10 10.96
N LEU A 109 -11.68 0.75 10.90
CA LEU A 109 -12.56 1.07 9.77
C LEU A 109 -12.79 2.58 9.63
N ASP A 110 -12.71 3.35 10.71
CA ASP A 110 -12.83 4.81 10.70
C ASP A 110 -11.54 5.54 10.27
N LEU A 111 -10.41 4.84 10.11
CA LEU A 111 -9.19 5.47 9.61
C LEU A 111 -9.42 6.09 8.21
N PRO A 112 -9.10 7.37 7.98
CA PRO A 112 -9.26 7.97 6.67
C PRO A 112 -8.31 7.34 5.65
N THR A 113 -8.63 7.41 4.37
CA THR A 113 -7.75 6.90 3.29
C THR A 113 -6.87 7.98 2.68
N ASP A 114 -7.34 9.22 2.69
CA ASP A 114 -6.54 10.38 2.33
C ASP A 114 -5.89 10.98 3.57
N MET A 115 -4.64 10.61 3.81
CA MET A 115 -3.82 11.13 4.91
C MET A 115 -2.39 11.39 4.44
N LEU A 116 -1.62 12.07 5.29
CA LEU A 116 -0.19 12.26 5.07
C LEU A 116 0.54 10.90 4.95
N PRO A 117 1.54 10.77 4.07
CA PRO A 117 2.26 9.51 3.86
C PRO A 117 2.79 8.87 5.15
N ALA A 118 3.31 9.65 6.10
CA ALA A 118 3.82 9.16 7.37
C ALA A 118 2.71 8.56 8.27
N LEU A 119 1.51 9.15 8.28
CA LEU A 119 0.37 8.60 9.01
C LEU A 119 -0.10 7.29 8.38
N ARG A 120 -0.13 7.24 7.05
CA ARG A 120 -0.48 6.03 6.32
C ARG A 120 0.54 4.94 6.58
N ASP A 121 1.83 5.25 6.51
CA ASP A 121 2.89 4.29 6.75
C ASP A 121 2.85 3.75 8.18
N LEU A 122 2.53 4.59 9.18
CA LEU A 122 2.26 4.15 10.55
C LEU A 122 1.01 3.26 10.64
N SER A 123 -0.05 3.59 9.90
CA SER A 123 -1.27 2.77 9.82
C SER A 123 -0.98 1.40 9.23
N LEU A 124 -0.26 1.33 8.09
CA LEU A 124 0.18 0.08 7.48
C LEU A 124 1.12 -0.74 8.40
N ARG A 125 2.00 -0.05 9.15
CA ARG A 125 2.83 -0.68 10.20
C ARG A 125 1.98 -1.30 11.30
N LEU A 126 0.90 -0.65 11.70
CA LEU A 126 0.00 -1.17 12.73
C LEU A 126 -0.86 -2.34 12.19
N LEU A 127 -1.36 -2.23 10.96
CA LEU A 127 -2.27 -3.22 10.37
C LEU A 127 -1.57 -4.49 9.92
N LEU A 128 -0.28 -4.46 9.60
CA LEU A 128 0.46 -5.61 9.09
C LEU A 128 1.35 -6.30 10.14
N ALA A 129 1.56 -5.71 11.32
CA ALA A 129 2.38 -6.31 12.36
C ALA A 129 1.66 -7.43 13.11
N GLU A 130 2.46 -8.32 13.71
CA GLU A 130 2.01 -9.35 14.64
C GLU A 130 1.87 -8.74 16.04
N PHE A 131 0.69 -8.86 16.64
CA PHE A 131 0.39 -8.44 18.00
C PHE A 131 -0.38 -9.53 18.73
N THR A 132 -0.35 -9.50 20.06
CA THR A 132 -1.25 -10.36 20.86
C THR A 132 -2.70 -10.03 20.50
N ALA A 133 -3.52 -11.03 20.17
CA ALA A 133 -4.91 -10.79 19.75
C ALA A 133 -5.71 -10.01 20.82
N PRO A 134 -6.54 -9.02 20.43
CA PRO A 134 -7.28 -8.17 21.36
C PRO A 134 -8.32 -8.95 22.16
N LEU A 135 -8.85 -8.40 23.26
CA LEU A 135 -9.89 -9.09 24.02
C LEU A 135 -11.14 -9.30 23.16
N PRO A 136 -11.78 -10.49 23.19
CA PRO A 136 -12.99 -10.73 22.41
C PRO A 136 -14.13 -9.80 22.87
N THR A 137 -15.00 -9.41 21.94
CA THR A 137 -16.19 -8.62 22.26
C THR A 137 -17.13 -9.43 23.16
N ALA A 138 -17.53 -8.87 24.31
CA ALA A 138 -18.43 -9.52 25.24
C ALA A 138 -19.78 -9.83 24.58
N GLY A 139 -20.24 -11.09 24.67
CA GLY A 139 -21.51 -11.51 24.09
C GLY A 139 -21.48 -11.84 22.59
N ALA A 140 -20.31 -11.81 21.93
CA ALA A 140 -20.18 -12.29 20.56
C ALA A 140 -20.52 -13.80 20.48
N LEU A 141 -21.63 -14.12 19.82
CA LEU A 141 -22.12 -15.49 19.63
C LEU A 141 -21.38 -16.23 18.51
N SER A 142 -20.68 -15.49 17.65
CA SER A 142 -19.84 -16.02 16.56
C SER A 142 -18.37 -15.83 16.89
N ALA A 143 -17.54 -16.80 16.51
CA ALA A 143 -16.08 -16.69 16.51
C ALA A 143 -15.55 -15.95 15.26
N SER A 144 -16.40 -15.18 14.57
CA SER A 144 -16.01 -14.35 13.44
C SER A 144 -14.83 -13.47 13.85
N PRO A 145 -13.71 -13.47 13.11
CA PRO A 145 -12.53 -12.70 13.46
C PRO A 145 -12.73 -11.25 13.02
N ASP A 146 -13.73 -10.57 13.60
CA ASP A 146 -14.20 -9.25 13.16
C ASP A 146 -13.07 -8.20 13.16
N PHE A 147 -12.16 -8.27 14.12
CA PHE A 147 -10.99 -7.40 14.16
C PHE A 147 -10.01 -7.68 13.01
N LEU A 148 -9.75 -8.95 12.70
CA LEU A 148 -8.92 -9.32 11.55
C LEU A 148 -9.58 -8.90 10.23
N LEU A 149 -10.89 -9.06 10.12
CA LEU A 149 -11.64 -8.66 8.93
C LEU A 149 -11.56 -7.14 8.73
N ALA A 150 -11.73 -6.36 9.80
CA ALA A 150 -11.53 -4.91 9.75
C ALA A 150 -10.11 -4.52 9.32
N ARG A 151 -9.08 -5.23 9.81
CA ARG A 151 -7.69 -5.03 9.36
C ARG A 151 -7.54 -5.29 7.86
N ILE A 152 -8.07 -6.40 7.37
CA ILE A 152 -8.01 -6.77 5.95
C ILE A 152 -8.77 -5.76 5.09
N ASP A 153 -9.99 -5.39 5.49
CA ASP A 153 -10.84 -4.48 4.74
C ASP A 153 -10.20 -3.08 4.67
N LYS A 154 -9.58 -2.59 5.75
CA LYS A 154 -8.82 -1.34 5.72
C LYS A 154 -7.56 -1.41 4.84
N LEU A 155 -6.86 -2.54 4.81
CA LEU A 155 -5.74 -2.74 3.87
C LEU A 155 -6.21 -2.71 2.42
N VAL A 156 -7.37 -3.32 2.12
CA VAL A 156 -7.99 -3.24 0.80
C VAL A 156 -8.35 -1.80 0.45
N GLU A 157 -8.89 -1.04 1.40
CA GLU A 157 -9.22 0.38 1.20
C GLU A 157 -7.98 1.25 0.93
N PHE A 158 -6.85 0.95 1.58
CA PHE A 158 -5.54 1.55 1.26
C PHE A 158 -4.94 1.06 -0.06
N GLY A 159 -5.54 0.07 -0.72
CA GLY A 159 -5.02 -0.55 -1.93
C GLY A 159 -3.87 -1.53 -1.69
N ALA A 160 -3.56 -1.88 -0.43
CA ALA A 160 -2.50 -2.81 -0.03
C ALA A 160 -2.91 -4.28 -0.25
N LEU A 161 -3.33 -4.60 -1.48
CA LEU A 161 -3.89 -5.90 -1.86
C LEU A 161 -2.88 -7.04 -1.73
N ASP A 162 -1.64 -6.83 -2.16
CA ASP A 162 -0.58 -7.85 -2.04
C ASP A 162 -0.33 -8.20 -0.57
N GLN A 163 -0.34 -7.21 0.32
CA GLN A 163 -0.11 -7.39 1.75
C GLN A 163 -1.32 -8.05 2.44
N ALA A 164 -2.55 -7.66 2.05
CA ALA A 164 -3.77 -8.30 2.52
C ALA A 164 -3.86 -9.77 2.08
N ALA A 165 -3.50 -10.06 0.82
CA ALA A 165 -3.41 -11.43 0.30
C ALA A 165 -2.36 -12.25 1.08
N ALA A 166 -1.17 -11.68 1.32
CA ALA A 166 -0.11 -12.36 2.07
C ALA A 166 -0.53 -12.71 3.52
N LEU A 167 -1.29 -11.83 4.19
CA LEU A 167 -1.84 -12.12 5.52
C LEU A 167 -2.83 -13.29 5.48
N LEU A 168 -3.74 -13.29 4.51
CA LEU A 168 -4.73 -14.34 4.33
C LEU A 168 -4.07 -15.69 3.95
N ASP A 169 -3.06 -15.66 3.09
CA ASP A 169 -2.31 -16.85 2.66
C ASP A 169 -1.49 -17.44 3.81
N THR A 170 -0.97 -16.60 4.72
CA THR A 170 -0.28 -17.06 5.93
C THR A 170 -1.21 -17.80 6.88
N LEU A 171 -2.48 -17.41 6.94
CA LEU A 171 -3.49 -18.05 7.77
C LEU A 171 -4.05 -19.35 7.18
N ASP A 172 -4.24 -19.39 5.85
CA ASP A 172 -5.01 -20.43 5.13
C ASP A 172 -6.31 -20.82 5.88
N SER A 173 -7.03 -19.80 6.36
CA SER A 173 -8.17 -20.01 7.25
C SER A 173 -9.31 -20.72 6.52
N PRO A 174 -9.96 -21.74 7.13
CA PRO A 174 -11.15 -22.36 6.57
C PRO A 174 -12.39 -21.46 6.64
N GLU A 175 -12.35 -20.39 7.44
CA GLU A 175 -13.48 -19.49 7.68
C GLU A 175 -14.05 -18.92 6.36
N PRO A 176 -15.34 -19.12 6.06
CA PRO A 176 -15.96 -18.68 4.81
C PRO A 176 -15.73 -17.20 4.50
N VAL A 177 -15.87 -16.33 5.51
CA VAL A 177 -15.71 -14.88 5.34
C VAL A 177 -14.29 -14.49 4.90
N LEU A 178 -13.26 -15.15 5.43
CA LEU A 178 -11.87 -14.87 5.06
C LEU A 178 -11.54 -15.42 3.67
N ARG A 179 -12.10 -16.58 3.30
CA ARG A 179 -11.98 -17.12 1.94
C ARG A 179 -12.67 -16.23 0.91
N LEU A 180 -13.82 -15.63 1.23
CA LEU A 180 -14.49 -14.64 0.37
C LEU A 180 -13.66 -13.39 0.19
N ARG A 181 -13.08 -12.84 1.27
CA ARG A 181 -12.14 -11.71 1.14
C ARG A 181 -10.92 -12.04 0.29
N ARG A 182 -10.35 -13.24 0.45
CA ARG A 182 -9.25 -13.70 -0.41
C ARG A 182 -9.65 -13.79 -1.88
N PHE A 183 -10.90 -14.20 -2.14
CA PHE A 183 -11.49 -14.21 -3.47
C PHE A 183 -11.61 -12.81 -4.06
N ASP A 184 -12.22 -11.87 -3.33
CA ASP A 184 -12.36 -10.46 -3.73
C ASP A 184 -11.02 -9.81 -4.07
N ILE A 185 -10.02 -9.98 -3.19
CA ILE A 185 -8.66 -9.47 -3.42
C ILE A 185 -8.05 -10.10 -4.69
N GLY A 186 -8.23 -11.41 -4.87
CA GLY A 186 -7.74 -12.13 -6.05
C GLY A 186 -8.36 -11.63 -7.36
N LEU A 187 -9.65 -11.28 -7.36
CA LEU A 187 -10.31 -10.69 -8.53
C LEU A 187 -9.70 -9.33 -8.90
N LEU A 188 -9.41 -8.48 -7.92
CA LEU A 188 -8.81 -7.17 -8.13
C LEU A 188 -7.34 -7.24 -8.61
N LEU A 189 -6.59 -8.23 -8.10
CA LEU A 189 -5.24 -8.53 -8.57
C LEU A 189 -5.21 -9.22 -9.94
N GLY A 190 -6.33 -9.78 -10.40
CA GLY A 190 -6.39 -10.65 -11.58
C GLY A 190 -5.69 -11.99 -11.38
N ASP A 191 -5.77 -12.53 -10.17
CA ASP A 191 -5.25 -13.82 -9.74
C ASP A 191 -6.39 -14.80 -9.43
N GLU A 192 -7.38 -14.89 -10.33
CA GLU A 192 -8.54 -15.76 -10.14
C GLU A 192 -8.15 -17.24 -10.07
N HIS A 193 -7.02 -17.59 -10.69
CA HIS A 193 -6.49 -18.95 -10.67
C HIS A 193 -6.13 -19.38 -9.24
N ALA A 194 -5.48 -18.53 -8.43
CA ALA A 194 -5.22 -18.84 -7.04
C ALA A 194 -6.43 -18.56 -6.13
N ALA A 195 -7.31 -17.63 -6.51
CA ALA A 195 -8.43 -17.20 -5.69
C ALA A 195 -9.62 -18.18 -5.67
N CYS A 196 -9.83 -18.93 -6.76
CA CYS A 196 -10.99 -19.83 -6.87
C CYS A 196 -10.90 -21.17 -6.12
N PRO A 197 -9.75 -21.86 -6.03
CA PRO A 197 -9.68 -23.13 -5.31
C PRO A 197 -10.12 -23.06 -3.83
N PRO A 198 -9.78 -22.01 -3.05
CA PRO A 198 -10.34 -21.84 -1.70
C PRO A 198 -11.86 -21.71 -1.66
N VAL A 199 -12.49 -21.05 -2.64
CA VAL A 199 -13.96 -20.89 -2.74
C VAL A 199 -14.65 -22.24 -2.93
N LEU A 200 -14.06 -23.12 -3.74
CA LEU A 200 -14.60 -24.44 -4.08
C LEU A 200 -14.43 -25.51 -2.98
N ARG A 201 -13.74 -25.20 -1.88
CA ARG A 201 -13.62 -26.13 -0.74
C ARG A 201 -15.02 -26.45 -0.19
N PRO A 202 -15.40 -27.73 -0.02
CA PRO A 202 -16.75 -28.12 0.37
C PRO A 202 -17.08 -27.82 1.83
N GLU A 203 -16.08 -27.85 2.71
CA GLU A 203 -16.27 -27.70 4.16
C GLU A 203 -15.27 -26.69 4.77
N PRO A 204 -15.75 -25.71 5.56
CA PRO A 204 -17.15 -25.25 5.61
C PRO A 204 -17.57 -24.65 4.24
N PRO A 205 -18.85 -24.69 3.85
CA PRO A 205 -19.29 -24.09 2.59
C PRO A 205 -19.10 -22.56 2.62
N ILE A 206 -18.74 -21.98 1.47
CA ILE A 206 -18.47 -20.53 1.36
C ILE A 206 -19.73 -19.66 1.58
N GLY A 207 -20.91 -20.21 1.27
CA GLY A 207 -22.19 -19.53 1.45
C GLY A 207 -22.52 -18.46 0.40
N ASP A 208 -21.65 -18.22 -0.57
CA ASP A 208 -21.84 -17.28 -1.68
C ASP A 208 -22.04 -18.02 -3.01
N ASP A 209 -23.24 -17.94 -3.58
CA ASP A 209 -23.60 -18.59 -4.83
C ASP A 209 -22.87 -18.01 -6.05
N ALA A 210 -22.70 -16.69 -6.10
CA ALA A 210 -22.13 -16.02 -7.26
C ALA A 210 -20.63 -16.36 -7.39
N ALA A 211 -19.91 -16.36 -6.27
CA ALA A 211 -18.52 -16.80 -6.21
C ALA A 211 -18.37 -18.28 -6.61
N LEU A 212 -19.28 -19.16 -6.15
CA LEU A 212 -19.30 -20.57 -6.55
C LEU A 212 -19.54 -20.74 -8.04
N VAL A 213 -20.55 -20.08 -8.61
CA VAL A 213 -20.85 -20.14 -10.06
C VAL A 213 -19.63 -19.68 -10.87
N PHE A 214 -19.03 -18.54 -10.51
CA PHE A 214 -17.84 -18.03 -11.17
C PHE A 214 -16.66 -19.00 -11.08
N CYS A 215 -16.39 -19.55 -9.90
CA CYS A 215 -15.26 -20.44 -9.73
C CYS A 215 -15.46 -21.84 -10.33
N LEU A 216 -16.69 -22.36 -10.36
CA LEU A 216 -17.02 -23.62 -11.06
C LEU A 216 -16.81 -23.47 -12.56
N SER A 217 -17.24 -22.37 -13.17
CA SER A 217 -17.01 -22.13 -14.60
C SER A 217 -15.52 -21.96 -14.91
N ARG A 218 -14.76 -21.29 -14.03
CA ARG A 218 -13.30 -21.17 -14.14
C ARG A 218 -12.58 -22.52 -14.00
N ALA A 219 -13.15 -23.47 -13.26
CA ALA A 219 -12.66 -24.84 -13.14
C ALA A 219 -13.09 -25.75 -14.32
N GLY A 220 -13.93 -25.24 -15.23
CA GLY A 220 -14.47 -25.99 -16.36
C GLY A 220 -15.70 -26.85 -16.02
N GLU A 221 -16.27 -26.69 -14.82
CA GLU A 221 -17.49 -27.37 -14.39
C GLU A 221 -18.74 -26.59 -14.82
N TRP A 222 -18.91 -26.38 -16.13
CA TRP A 222 -19.97 -25.55 -16.72
C TRP A 222 -21.38 -26.00 -16.33
N ASP A 223 -21.67 -27.30 -16.43
CA ASP A 223 -22.98 -27.85 -16.06
C ASP A 223 -23.31 -27.63 -14.57
N ALA A 224 -22.30 -27.71 -13.70
CA ALA A 224 -22.47 -27.47 -12.28
C ALA A 224 -22.68 -25.97 -12.00
N ALA A 225 -21.95 -25.10 -12.71
CA ALA A 225 -22.12 -23.65 -12.62
C ALA A 225 -23.52 -23.21 -13.05
N ASP A 226 -24.02 -23.72 -14.18
CA ASP A 226 -25.36 -23.41 -14.71
C ASP A 226 -26.46 -23.92 -13.77
N ALA A 227 -26.40 -25.18 -13.35
CA ALA A 227 -27.37 -25.75 -12.41
C ALA A 227 -27.40 -24.97 -11.09
N ARG A 228 -26.24 -24.51 -10.61
CA ARG A 228 -26.14 -23.68 -9.41
C ARG A 228 -26.76 -22.30 -9.63
N LEU A 229 -26.49 -21.65 -10.76
CA LEU A 229 -27.03 -20.35 -11.12
C LEU A 229 -28.56 -20.39 -11.19
N VAL A 230 -29.14 -21.38 -11.88
CA VAL A 230 -30.60 -21.57 -11.97
C VAL A 230 -31.19 -21.72 -10.57
N ALA A 231 -30.67 -22.66 -9.77
CA ALA A 231 -31.18 -22.89 -8.42
C ALA A 231 -31.04 -21.68 -7.49
N ALA A 232 -29.96 -20.90 -7.61
CA ALA A 232 -29.74 -19.69 -6.82
C ALA A 232 -30.63 -18.52 -7.26
N THR A 233 -30.90 -18.40 -8.55
CA THR A 233 -31.81 -17.38 -9.11
C THR A 233 -33.25 -17.65 -8.72
N GLU A 234 -33.74 -18.90 -8.86
CA GLU A 234 -35.11 -19.29 -8.49
C GLU A 234 -35.39 -19.12 -6.99
N SER A 235 -34.38 -19.29 -6.15
CA SER A 235 -34.48 -19.10 -4.69
C SER A 235 -34.15 -17.67 -4.22
N GLY A 236 -33.84 -16.75 -5.14
CA GLY A 236 -33.53 -15.35 -4.82
C GLY A 236 -32.25 -15.15 -4.01
N ARG A 237 -31.29 -16.10 -4.10
CA ARG A 237 -29.98 -16.03 -3.41
C ARG A 237 -28.93 -15.22 -4.17
N ILE A 238 -29.16 -14.93 -5.45
CA ILE A 238 -28.35 -14.02 -6.26
C ILE A 238 -29.22 -12.82 -6.68
N ALA A 239 -28.66 -11.61 -6.58
CA ALA A 239 -29.34 -10.41 -7.04
C ALA A 239 -29.62 -10.47 -8.56
N PRO A 240 -30.78 -9.99 -9.06
CA PRO A 240 -31.17 -10.16 -10.46
C PRO A 240 -30.13 -9.69 -11.48
N TYR A 241 -29.53 -8.51 -11.25
CA TYR A 241 -28.47 -7.98 -12.13
C TYR A 241 -27.24 -8.89 -12.20
N LEU A 242 -26.81 -9.44 -11.06
CA LEU A 242 -25.65 -10.34 -11.01
C LEU A 242 -25.98 -11.70 -11.63
N ALA A 243 -27.22 -12.19 -11.48
CA ALA A 243 -27.68 -13.41 -12.14
C ALA A 243 -27.65 -13.28 -13.67
N ASP A 244 -28.09 -12.15 -14.21
CA ASP A 244 -28.02 -11.86 -15.65
C ASP A 244 -26.57 -11.80 -16.16
N LEU A 245 -25.68 -11.13 -15.41
CA LEU A 245 -24.25 -11.07 -15.74
C LEU A 245 -23.59 -12.45 -15.73
N LEU A 246 -23.90 -13.27 -14.72
CA LEU A 246 -23.40 -14.65 -14.64
C LEU A 246 -23.96 -15.50 -15.77
N ALA A 247 -25.24 -15.35 -16.12
CA ALA A 247 -25.85 -16.06 -17.25
C ALA A 247 -25.16 -15.67 -18.56
N GLN A 248 -24.90 -14.38 -18.78
CA GLN A 248 -24.15 -13.93 -19.96
C GLN A 248 -22.70 -14.46 -19.95
N PHE A 249 -22.04 -14.48 -18.79
CA PHE A 249 -20.69 -15.00 -18.65
C PHE A 249 -20.56 -16.51 -18.92
N LEU A 250 -21.57 -17.30 -18.55
CA LEU A 250 -21.59 -18.75 -18.81
C LEU A 250 -21.90 -19.09 -20.28
N ASN A 251 -22.58 -18.19 -21.00
CA ASN A 251 -23.01 -18.41 -22.37
C ASN A 251 -22.16 -17.58 -23.34
N ASP A 252 -21.09 -18.19 -23.87
CA ASP A 252 -20.28 -17.59 -24.94
C ASP A 252 -21.15 -17.40 -26.21
N GLU A 253 -21.03 -16.25 -26.88
CA GLU A 253 -21.97 -15.72 -27.88
C GLU A 253 -22.32 -16.70 -29.03
N ASP A 254 -23.63 -16.96 -29.25
CA ASP A 254 -24.26 -17.12 -30.59
C ASP A 254 -25.79 -17.43 -30.56
N SER A 255 -26.44 -17.60 -29.40
CA SER A 255 -27.78 -18.26 -29.36
C SER A 255 -28.96 -17.52 -28.73
N LEU A 256 -28.89 -16.21 -28.43
CA LEU A 256 -30.08 -15.49 -27.96
C LEU A 256 -30.67 -14.58 -29.06
N PRO A 257 -31.67 -15.04 -29.83
CA PRO A 257 -32.53 -14.15 -30.60
C PRO A 257 -33.25 -13.20 -29.64
N GLY A 258 -32.80 -11.94 -29.63
CA GLY A 258 -33.18 -10.93 -28.64
C GLY A 258 -32.09 -10.85 -27.57
N ALA A 259 -31.14 -9.94 -27.75
CA ALA A 259 -30.11 -9.65 -26.76
C ALA A 259 -30.78 -9.51 -25.39
N VAL A 260 -30.33 -10.29 -24.40
CA VAL A 260 -30.75 -10.08 -23.01
C VAL A 260 -30.33 -8.66 -22.68
N THR A 261 -31.30 -7.77 -22.60
CA THR A 261 -31.06 -6.42 -22.10
C THR A 261 -30.72 -6.62 -20.63
N LEU A 262 -29.43 -6.60 -20.28
CA LEU A 262 -28.98 -6.62 -18.90
C LEU A 262 -29.78 -5.58 -18.12
N LEU A 263 -30.20 -5.94 -16.91
CA LEU A 263 -30.75 -4.94 -16.00
C LEU A 263 -29.74 -3.78 -15.86
N PRO A 264 -30.21 -2.55 -15.60
CA PRO A 264 -29.29 -1.45 -15.32
C PRO A 264 -28.43 -1.81 -14.10
N PRO A 265 -27.11 -1.50 -14.12
CA PRO A 265 -26.25 -1.77 -12.98
C PRO A 265 -26.74 -1.01 -11.75
N PRO A 266 -26.55 -1.58 -10.54
CA PRO A 266 -26.80 -0.85 -9.31
C PRO A 266 -25.92 0.40 -9.24
N ALA A 267 -26.42 1.45 -8.60
CA ALA A 267 -25.64 2.65 -8.35
C ALA A 267 -24.52 2.38 -7.33
N GLY A 268 -23.41 3.11 -7.46
CA GLY A 268 -22.27 3.01 -6.55
C GLY A 268 -21.08 2.26 -7.15
N THR A 269 -20.12 1.93 -6.29
CA THR A 269 -18.94 1.14 -6.69
C THR A 269 -19.35 -0.32 -6.89
N PRO A 270 -19.06 -0.92 -8.05
CA PRO A 270 -19.36 -2.33 -8.30
C PRO A 270 -18.50 -3.22 -7.40
N GLU A 271 -19.06 -4.27 -6.81
CA GLU A 271 -18.27 -5.31 -6.12
C GLU A 271 -17.22 -5.93 -7.05
N PRO A 272 -16.09 -6.45 -6.53
CA PRO A 272 -15.01 -7.01 -7.35
C PRO A 272 -15.47 -8.05 -8.38
N LEU A 273 -16.37 -8.97 -7.97
CA LEU A 273 -16.92 -9.98 -8.88
C LEU A 273 -17.77 -9.36 -9.98
N THR A 274 -18.64 -8.41 -9.64
CA THR A 274 -19.47 -7.69 -10.62
C THR A 274 -18.59 -6.92 -11.61
N TRP A 275 -17.55 -6.23 -11.11
CA TRP A 275 -16.61 -5.50 -11.95
C TRP A 275 -15.87 -6.44 -12.92
N ARG A 276 -15.40 -7.59 -12.43
CA ARG A 276 -14.67 -8.57 -13.23
C ARG A 276 -15.55 -9.26 -14.26
N LEU A 277 -16.80 -9.58 -13.92
CA LEU A 277 -17.78 -10.13 -14.84
C LEU A 277 -18.09 -9.15 -15.97
N ARG A 278 -18.25 -7.86 -15.67
CA ARG A 278 -18.46 -6.83 -16.69
C ARG A 278 -17.27 -6.69 -17.65
N GLU A 279 -16.04 -6.80 -17.15
CA GLU A 279 -14.85 -6.86 -18.01
C GLU A 279 -14.90 -8.09 -18.93
N ALA A 280 -15.31 -9.25 -18.41
CA ALA A 280 -15.40 -10.50 -19.16
C ALA A 280 -16.54 -10.50 -20.20
N THR A 281 -17.66 -9.83 -19.93
CA THR A 281 -18.82 -9.75 -20.83
C THR A 281 -18.78 -8.56 -21.81
N GLY A 282 -17.65 -7.82 -21.86
CA GLY A 282 -17.42 -6.76 -22.84
C GLY A 282 -17.92 -5.36 -22.43
N ASP A 283 -18.38 -5.18 -21.19
CA ASP A 283 -18.86 -3.90 -20.64
C ASP A 283 -17.91 -3.35 -19.56
N ALA A 284 -16.61 -3.36 -19.86
CA ALA A 284 -15.53 -3.01 -18.94
C ALA A 284 -15.66 -1.59 -18.36
N ILE A 285 -15.45 -1.46 -17.04
CA ILE A 285 -15.49 -0.19 -16.31
C ILE A 285 -14.06 0.32 -16.12
N PRO A 286 -13.74 1.57 -16.52
CA PRO A 286 -12.45 2.18 -16.20
C PRO A 286 -12.20 2.24 -14.69
N THR A 287 -10.97 1.98 -14.26
CA THR A 287 -10.59 2.03 -12.83
C THR A 287 -10.49 3.47 -12.30
N LEU A 288 -10.37 4.46 -13.19
CA LEU A 288 -10.30 5.87 -12.84
C LEU A 288 -11.62 6.31 -12.20
N GLY A 289 -11.55 6.77 -10.95
CA GLY A 289 -12.72 7.14 -10.15
C GLY A 289 -13.30 6.00 -9.28
N LEU A 290 -12.84 4.76 -9.44
CA LEU A 290 -13.10 3.68 -8.49
C LEU A 290 -12.12 3.74 -7.30
N PRO A 291 -12.39 3.06 -6.17
CA PRO A 291 -11.44 2.94 -5.07
C PRO A 291 -10.06 2.48 -5.53
N VAL A 292 -9.00 2.88 -4.82
CA VAL A 292 -7.61 2.63 -5.24
C VAL A 292 -7.29 1.14 -5.42
N ALA A 293 -7.99 0.26 -4.72
CA ALA A 293 -7.88 -1.19 -4.88
C ALA A 293 -8.06 -1.67 -6.35
N TYR A 294 -8.94 -1.02 -7.12
CA TYR A 294 -9.19 -1.38 -8.53
C TYR A 294 -8.03 -0.99 -9.45
N ALA A 295 -7.15 -0.07 -9.05
CA ALA A 295 -6.03 0.38 -9.86
C ALA A 295 -4.99 -0.72 -10.12
N HIS A 296 -4.97 -1.79 -9.31
CA HIS A 296 -4.10 -2.95 -9.55
C HIS A 296 -4.40 -3.66 -10.86
N ALA A 297 -5.67 -3.72 -11.26
CA ALA A 297 -6.09 -4.38 -12.48
C ALA A 297 -5.43 -3.81 -13.75
N ASP A 298 -5.13 -2.52 -13.73
CA ASP A 298 -4.49 -1.80 -14.82
C ASP A 298 -2.99 -2.11 -14.96
N LEU A 299 -2.38 -2.69 -13.93
CA LEU A 299 -0.96 -3.04 -13.94
C LEU A 299 -0.65 -4.32 -14.73
N ARG A 300 -1.68 -5.08 -15.16
CA ARG A 300 -1.56 -6.33 -15.93
C ARG A 300 -1.03 -6.15 -17.36
N GLY A 301 -0.92 -4.92 -17.85
CA GLY A 301 -0.39 -4.62 -19.19
C GLY A 301 -1.35 -4.94 -20.34
N THR A 302 -2.62 -5.22 -20.04
CA THR A 302 -3.71 -5.43 -21.02
C THR A 302 -4.37 -4.13 -21.47
N ILE A 303 -4.02 -3.02 -20.81
CA ILE A 303 -4.57 -1.68 -21.04
C ILE A 303 -3.50 -0.73 -21.60
N GLY A 304 -3.92 0.44 -22.07
CA GLY A 304 -3.00 1.45 -22.60
C GLY A 304 -2.01 1.99 -21.56
N TRP A 305 -0.77 2.23 -21.98
CA TRP A 305 0.33 2.68 -21.09
C TRP A 305 0.00 3.92 -20.26
N ARG A 306 -0.80 4.87 -20.80
CA ARG A 306 -1.26 6.04 -20.05
C ARG A 306 -2.06 5.64 -18.79
N ALA A 307 -3.07 4.79 -18.95
CA ALA A 307 -3.90 4.36 -17.84
C ALA A 307 -3.10 3.51 -16.84
N GLN A 308 -2.13 2.73 -17.32
CA GLN A 308 -1.22 1.98 -16.46
C GLN A 308 -0.37 2.91 -15.59
N ILE A 309 0.15 4.01 -16.15
CA ILE A 309 0.89 5.02 -15.37
C ILE A 309 -0.03 5.74 -14.40
N GLU A 310 -1.21 6.19 -14.83
CA GLU A 310 -2.18 6.87 -13.95
C GLU A 310 -2.56 6.00 -12.75
N SER A 311 -2.80 4.70 -12.96
CA SER A 311 -3.07 3.74 -11.90
C SER A 311 -1.85 3.46 -11.01
N ALA A 312 -0.64 3.38 -11.59
CA ALA A 312 0.58 3.25 -10.81
C ALA A 312 0.87 4.47 -9.93
N GLU A 313 0.67 5.69 -10.44
CA GLU A 313 0.79 6.92 -9.66
C GLU A 313 -0.21 6.94 -8.50
N ARG A 314 -1.48 6.55 -8.74
CA ARG A 314 -2.50 6.43 -7.68
C ARG A 314 -2.09 5.43 -6.60
N LEU A 315 -1.58 4.27 -6.98
CA LEU A 315 -1.13 3.26 -6.02
C LEU A 315 0.12 3.70 -5.24
N VAL A 316 1.07 4.38 -5.88
CA VAL A 316 2.24 4.96 -5.20
C VAL A 316 1.81 6.06 -4.22
N ARG A 317 0.90 6.95 -4.63
CA ARG A 317 0.32 7.98 -3.75
C ARG A 317 -0.36 7.35 -2.54
N ALA A 318 -0.99 6.20 -2.70
CA ALA A 318 -1.61 5.43 -1.64
C ALA A 318 -0.64 4.49 -0.88
N GLY A 319 0.66 4.49 -1.18
CA GLY A 319 1.64 3.60 -0.54
C GLY A 319 1.47 2.10 -0.85
N ALA A 320 0.60 1.76 -1.81
CA ALA A 320 0.27 0.41 -2.21
C ALA A 320 1.24 -0.18 -3.25
N LEU A 321 1.99 0.67 -3.98
CA LEU A 321 2.97 0.26 -4.98
C LEU A 321 4.34 0.87 -4.67
N PRO A 322 5.45 0.11 -4.79
CA PRO A 322 6.77 0.65 -4.51
C PRO A 322 7.16 1.71 -5.57
N PRO A 323 7.81 2.83 -5.18
CA PRO A 323 8.24 3.88 -6.12
C PRO A 323 9.11 3.36 -7.27
N ASN A 324 9.94 2.35 -7.02
CA ASN A 324 10.79 1.72 -8.05
C ASN A 324 9.98 1.07 -9.17
N ARG A 325 8.78 0.56 -8.88
CA ARG A 325 7.91 -0.02 -9.91
C ARG A 325 7.33 1.06 -10.82
N LEU A 326 6.94 2.21 -10.25
CA LEU A 326 6.55 3.38 -11.02
C LEU A 326 7.70 3.92 -11.86
N LEU A 327 8.91 4.02 -11.30
CA LEU A 327 10.10 4.42 -12.06
C LEU A 327 10.36 3.48 -13.25
N GLY A 328 10.17 2.16 -13.05
CA GLY A 328 10.23 1.18 -14.14
C GLY A 328 9.22 1.45 -15.25
N LEU A 329 7.96 1.77 -14.90
CA LEU A 329 6.93 2.14 -15.88
C LEU A 329 7.24 3.45 -16.60
N TYR A 330 7.73 4.46 -15.89
CA TYR A 330 8.18 5.72 -16.48
C TYR A 330 9.34 5.52 -17.45
N THR A 331 10.27 4.61 -17.18
CA THR A 331 11.49 4.42 -17.99
C THR A 331 11.36 3.36 -19.07
N GLU A 332 10.22 2.67 -19.17
CA GLU A 332 9.99 1.62 -20.18
C GLU A 332 10.10 2.16 -21.62
N ARG A 333 9.61 3.38 -21.86
CA ARG A 333 9.51 3.98 -23.20
C ARG A 333 9.69 5.49 -23.13
N ARG A 334 10.01 6.13 -24.26
CA ARG A 334 9.94 7.61 -24.33
C ARG A 334 8.49 8.06 -24.21
N ALA A 335 8.27 9.23 -23.62
CA ALA A 335 6.95 9.84 -23.53
C ALA A 335 6.23 9.85 -24.89
N ALA A 336 4.97 9.41 -24.89
CA ALA A 336 4.22 9.19 -26.12
C ALA A 336 3.67 10.48 -26.74
N ALA A 337 3.52 11.55 -25.95
CA ALA A 337 3.04 12.85 -26.37
C ALA A 337 3.61 13.97 -25.47
N SER A 338 3.16 15.20 -25.68
CA SER A 338 3.41 16.36 -24.80
C SER A 338 2.20 16.63 -23.89
N GLY A 339 2.43 17.26 -22.73
CA GLY A 339 1.39 17.67 -21.80
C GLY A 339 1.01 16.64 -20.73
N GLY A 340 0.59 17.13 -19.57
CA GLY A 340 0.05 16.32 -18.47
C GLY A 340 1.05 15.28 -17.97
N ILE A 341 0.60 14.03 -17.89
CA ILE A 341 1.42 12.91 -17.40
C ILE A 341 2.72 12.72 -18.19
N TRP A 342 2.73 13.05 -19.48
CA TRP A 342 3.89 12.85 -20.33
C TRP A 342 5.03 13.84 -20.07
N GLU A 343 4.72 15.05 -19.60
CA GLU A 343 5.74 16.00 -19.15
C GLU A 343 6.42 15.49 -17.89
N ARG A 344 5.64 14.95 -16.96
CA ARG A 344 6.16 14.31 -15.74
C ARG A 344 7.06 13.13 -16.07
N VAL A 345 6.61 12.22 -16.95
CA VAL A 345 7.43 11.09 -17.44
C VAL A 345 8.76 11.59 -18.01
N SER A 346 8.71 12.59 -18.90
CA SER A 346 9.92 13.13 -19.53
C SER A 346 10.88 13.78 -18.52
N ALA A 347 10.33 14.54 -17.56
CA ALA A 347 11.12 15.23 -16.55
C ALA A 347 11.79 14.23 -15.58
N VAL A 348 11.07 13.20 -15.15
CA VAL A 348 11.63 12.14 -14.29
C VAL A 348 12.69 11.33 -15.04
N GLN A 349 12.49 11.00 -16.32
CA GLN A 349 13.51 10.36 -17.15
C GLN A 349 14.79 11.19 -17.29
N ALA A 350 14.65 12.51 -17.45
CA ALA A 350 15.78 13.42 -17.54
C ALA A 350 16.57 13.47 -16.21
N LEU A 351 15.87 13.53 -15.09
CA LEU A 351 16.47 13.50 -13.75
C LEU A 351 17.20 12.17 -13.50
N ASP A 352 16.55 11.04 -13.74
CA ASP A 352 17.14 9.71 -13.61
C ASP A 352 18.40 9.55 -14.49
N THR A 353 18.36 10.03 -15.73
CA THR A 353 19.51 10.00 -16.64
C THR A 353 20.67 10.84 -16.14
N ALA A 354 20.40 12.06 -15.64
CA ALA A 354 21.43 12.94 -15.10
C ALA A 354 22.08 12.37 -13.82
N LEU A 355 21.27 11.75 -12.96
CA LEU A 355 21.76 11.05 -11.77
C LEU A 355 22.65 9.86 -12.13
N ARG A 356 22.23 9.02 -13.09
CA ARG A 356 23.04 7.89 -13.59
C ARG A 356 24.35 8.34 -14.23
N ALA A 357 24.39 9.54 -14.83
CA ALA A 357 25.60 10.13 -15.40
C ALA A 357 26.50 10.81 -14.34
N ASN A 358 26.03 10.94 -13.09
CA ASN A 358 26.67 11.70 -12.02
C ASN A 358 27.02 13.16 -12.41
N ASP A 359 26.17 13.80 -13.21
CA ASP A 359 26.32 15.18 -13.66
C ASP A 359 25.49 16.12 -12.76
N ALA A 360 26.15 16.82 -11.83
CA ALA A 360 25.49 17.69 -10.85
C ALA A 360 24.78 18.90 -11.47
N GLU A 361 25.30 19.43 -12.58
CA GLU A 361 24.70 20.57 -13.28
C GLU A 361 23.45 20.12 -14.05
N ALA A 362 23.51 18.98 -14.75
CA ALA A 362 22.36 18.40 -15.42
C ALA A 362 21.30 17.94 -14.42
N ALA A 363 21.70 17.29 -13.32
CA ALA A 363 20.79 16.82 -12.28
C ALA A 363 20.10 18.01 -11.59
N GLY A 364 20.82 19.10 -11.33
CA GLY A 364 20.25 20.32 -10.76
C GLY A 364 19.16 20.93 -11.66
N ARG A 365 19.43 21.10 -12.96
CA ARG A 365 18.42 21.61 -13.91
C ARG A 365 17.23 20.67 -14.04
N ALA A 366 17.47 19.36 -14.10
CA ALA A 366 16.41 18.36 -14.20
C ALA A 366 15.54 18.33 -12.94
N LEU A 367 16.13 18.46 -11.75
CA LEU A 367 15.41 18.51 -10.49
C LEU A 367 14.47 19.72 -10.42
N VAL A 368 14.98 20.92 -10.75
CA VAL A 368 14.18 22.15 -10.77
C VAL A 368 13.00 22.04 -11.75
N ALA A 369 13.19 21.39 -12.90
CA ALA A 369 12.12 21.17 -13.87
C ALA A 369 11.12 20.08 -13.43
N ALA A 370 11.60 19.00 -12.80
CA ALA A 370 10.77 17.87 -12.41
C ALA A 370 9.96 18.13 -11.14
N TRP A 371 10.48 18.90 -10.19
CA TRP A 371 9.87 19.06 -8.87
C TRP A 371 8.42 19.57 -8.90
N PRO A 372 8.06 20.64 -9.64
CA PRO A 372 6.67 21.09 -9.71
C PRO A 372 5.73 20.05 -10.33
N LEU A 373 6.23 19.25 -11.29
CA LEU A 373 5.46 18.18 -11.93
C LEU A 373 5.24 17.01 -10.98
N ILE A 374 6.23 16.68 -10.15
CA ILE A 374 6.13 15.68 -9.08
C ILE A 374 5.09 16.13 -8.05
N GLN A 375 5.16 17.38 -7.59
CA GLN A 375 4.18 17.98 -6.67
C GLN A 375 2.76 17.99 -7.24
N ALA A 376 2.62 18.32 -8.54
CA ALA A 376 1.32 18.34 -9.22
C ALA A 376 0.64 16.96 -9.34
N GLY A 377 1.26 15.87 -8.88
CA GLY A 377 0.53 14.62 -8.66
C GLY A 377 0.93 13.94 -7.37
N GLU A 378 1.37 14.72 -6.38
CA GLU A 378 1.56 14.26 -5.01
C GLU A 378 2.54 13.08 -4.87
N LEU A 379 3.63 13.11 -5.64
CA LEU A 379 4.64 12.06 -5.67
C LEU A 379 5.93 12.46 -4.92
N GLU A 380 5.90 13.49 -4.08
CA GLU A 380 7.09 14.07 -3.44
C GLU A 380 7.84 13.06 -2.58
N VAL A 381 7.13 12.31 -1.74
CA VAL A 381 7.74 11.28 -0.88
C VAL A 381 8.31 10.14 -1.72
N ALA A 382 7.58 9.69 -2.75
CA ALA A 382 8.08 8.66 -3.66
C ALA A 382 9.32 9.12 -4.43
N ALA A 383 9.37 10.38 -4.87
CA ALA A 383 10.53 10.96 -5.50
C ALA A 383 11.70 11.12 -4.52
N ALA A 384 11.42 11.45 -3.25
CA ALA A 384 12.43 11.51 -2.20
C ALA A 384 13.07 10.14 -1.96
N ASP A 385 12.28 9.07 -1.89
CA ASP A 385 12.77 7.71 -1.73
C ASP A 385 13.64 7.25 -2.90
N LEU A 386 13.28 7.66 -4.12
CA LEU A 386 14.03 7.31 -5.33
C LEU A 386 15.32 8.12 -5.49
N PHE A 387 15.27 9.43 -5.25
CA PHE A 387 16.31 10.36 -5.71
C PHE A 387 17.00 11.13 -4.58
N GLY A 388 16.38 11.25 -3.40
CA GLY A 388 16.81 12.14 -2.32
C GLY A 388 18.25 11.86 -1.87
N ARG A 389 18.59 10.58 -1.65
CA ARG A 389 19.95 10.19 -1.24
C ARG A 389 21.01 10.53 -2.30
N ALA A 390 20.72 10.24 -3.57
CA ALA A 390 21.66 10.53 -4.66
C ALA A 390 21.88 12.03 -4.82
N LEU A 391 20.80 12.82 -4.77
CA LEU A 391 20.85 14.28 -4.87
C LEU A 391 21.61 14.91 -3.70
N GLY A 392 21.42 14.41 -2.47
CA GLY A 392 22.12 14.90 -1.28
C GLY A 392 23.64 14.70 -1.31
N GLN A 393 24.16 13.81 -2.17
CA GLN A 393 25.59 13.53 -2.32
C GLN A 393 26.26 14.38 -3.42
N MET A 394 25.49 15.14 -4.20
CA MET A 394 25.98 15.93 -5.32
C MET A 394 26.20 17.40 -4.95
N ALA A 395 27.19 18.04 -5.57
CA ALA A 395 27.41 19.48 -5.46
C ALA A 395 26.43 20.25 -6.37
N LEU A 396 25.15 20.32 -5.96
CA LEU A 396 24.09 20.92 -6.76
C LEU A 396 24.16 22.46 -6.82
N PRO A 397 23.67 23.08 -7.91
CA PRO A 397 23.43 24.52 -7.99
C PRO A 397 22.51 25.02 -6.85
N PRO A 398 22.57 26.31 -6.45
CA PRO A 398 21.80 26.85 -5.32
C PRO A 398 20.30 26.53 -5.33
N ASP A 399 19.62 26.75 -6.44
CA ASP A 399 18.16 26.55 -6.55
C ASP A 399 17.79 25.07 -6.38
N ALA A 400 18.57 24.17 -6.97
CA ALA A 400 18.37 22.72 -6.87
C ALA A 400 18.73 22.19 -5.47
N ARG A 401 19.71 22.79 -4.79
CA ARG A 401 20.14 22.38 -3.44
C ARG A 401 19.04 22.60 -2.40
N ALA A 402 18.27 23.68 -2.49
CA ALA A 402 17.13 23.90 -1.59
C ALA A 402 16.05 22.83 -1.76
N ILE A 403 15.73 22.48 -3.02
CA ILE A 403 14.80 21.38 -3.34
C ILE A 403 15.34 20.06 -2.82
N ALA A 404 16.61 19.74 -3.07
CA ALA A 404 17.24 18.50 -2.62
C ALA A 404 17.28 18.37 -1.09
N PHE A 405 17.50 19.48 -0.37
CA PHE A 405 17.43 19.49 1.09
C PHE A 405 16.02 19.15 1.58
N ARG A 406 14.99 19.87 1.10
CA ARG A 406 13.58 19.63 1.48
C ARG A 406 13.11 18.22 1.08
N MET A 407 13.50 17.75 -0.10
CA MET A 407 13.27 16.37 -0.53
C MET A 407 13.96 15.37 0.41
N GLY A 408 15.21 15.62 0.82
CA GLY A 408 15.93 14.79 1.78
C GLY A 408 15.21 14.66 3.13
N LEU A 409 14.55 15.73 3.59
CA LEU A 409 13.73 15.71 4.81
C LEU A 409 12.45 14.87 4.69
N LEU A 410 12.04 14.48 3.48
CA LEU A 410 10.92 13.56 3.25
C LEU A 410 11.35 12.08 3.25
N THR A 411 12.65 11.79 3.33
CA THR A 411 13.20 10.43 3.34
C THR A 411 13.29 9.85 4.75
N ASN A 412 13.56 8.55 4.85
CA ASN A 412 13.93 7.93 6.13
C ASN A 412 15.29 8.42 6.70
N ASP A 413 16.12 9.11 5.90
CA ASP A 413 17.39 9.71 6.34
C ASP A 413 17.21 11.18 6.80
N TYR A 414 15.99 11.65 7.05
CA TYR A 414 15.66 13.06 7.33
C TYR A 414 16.51 13.68 8.46
N GLU A 415 16.78 12.94 9.54
CA GLU A 415 17.59 13.43 10.65
C GLU A 415 19.06 13.61 10.22
N LEU A 416 19.61 12.69 9.43
CA LEU A 416 20.96 12.81 8.88
C LEU A 416 21.08 13.99 7.92
N VAL A 417 20.05 14.21 7.09
CA VAL A 417 19.97 15.38 6.20
C VAL A 417 19.98 16.68 7.00
N ALA A 418 19.21 16.74 8.09
CA ALA A 418 19.17 17.90 8.98
C ALA A 418 20.49 18.15 9.71
N LEU A 419 21.21 17.10 10.12
CA LEU A 419 22.54 17.21 10.73
C LEU A 419 23.60 17.71 9.75
N GLY A 420 23.42 17.45 8.45
CA GLY A 420 24.31 17.93 7.39
C GLY A 420 24.07 19.38 6.96
N LEU A 421 23.05 20.05 7.49
CA LEU A 421 22.73 21.43 7.13
C LEU A 421 23.82 22.41 7.62
N ASP A 422 24.37 23.21 6.71
CA ASP A 422 25.33 24.28 7.01
C ASP A 422 24.61 25.47 7.65
N PRO A 423 24.81 25.76 8.96
CA PRO A 423 24.09 26.83 9.63
C PRO A 423 24.40 28.22 9.06
N GLY A 424 25.56 28.41 8.43
CA GLY A 424 25.94 29.69 7.84
C GLY A 424 25.25 29.98 6.50
N ARG A 425 24.56 28.99 5.93
CA ARG A 425 23.85 29.09 4.65
C ARG A 425 22.36 28.75 4.75
N ALA A 426 21.93 28.22 5.89
CA ALA A 426 20.53 27.87 6.13
C ALA A 426 19.64 29.13 6.16
N SER A 427 18.50 29.08 5.47
CA SER A 427 17.43 30.04 5.70
C SER A 427 16.78 29.81 7.07
N PRO A 428 16.05 30.80 7.64
CA PRO A 428 15.27 30.59 8.86
C PRO A 428 14.29 29.41 8.76
N GLU A 429 13.69 29.20 7.59
CA GLU A 429 12.79 28.07 7.32
C GLU A 429 13.55 26.73 7.34
N ASP A 430 14.71 26.64 6.69
CA ASP A 430 15.50 25.42 6.68
C ASP A 430 16.04 25.07 8.08
N ALA A 431 16.40 26.09 8.87
CA ALA A 431 16.80 25.92 10.27
C ALA A 431 15.64 25.40 11.14
N PHE A 432 14.41 25.90 10.91
CA PHE A 432 13.19 25.43 11.56
C PHE A 432 12.93 23.95 11.22
N LEU A 433 12.93 23.59 9.94
CA LEU A 433 12.72 22.22 9.46
C LEU A 433 13.81 21.26 9.96
N ALA A 434 15.08 21.69 9.97
CA ALA A 434 16.17 20.89 10.50
C ALA A 434 16.07 20.67 12.01
N ALA A 435 15.57 21.66 12.77
CA ALA A 435 15.34 21.50 14.20
C ALA A 435 14.23 20.48 14.49
N LEU A 436 13.15 20.51 13.71
CA LEU A 436 12.08 19.52 13.76
C LEU A 436 12.58 18.10 13.44
N ALA A 437 13.35 17.95 12.37
CA ALA A 437 13.98 16.67 12.01
C ALA A 437 14.89 16.10 13.11
N ARG A 438 15.55 16.97 13.89
CA ARG A 438 16.38 16.58 15.04
C ARG A 438 15.57 16.40 16.34
N GLY A 439 14.26 16.65 16.32
CA GLY A 439 13.37 16.62 17.49
C GLY A 439 13.68 17.67 18.56
N THR A 440 14.22 18.80 18.13
CA THR A 440 14.48 19.96 18.98
C THR A 440 13.40 21.02 18.78
N ASP A 441 13.22 21.90 19.75
CA ASP A 441 12.26 23.02 19.68
C ASP A 441 12.54 23.90 18.44
N PRO A 442 11.70 23.85 17.41
CA PRO A 442 11.98 24.50 16.13
C PRO A 442 11.87 26.03 16.24
N ALA A 443 11.07 26.56 17.18
CA ALA A 443 10.91 27.99 17.42
C ALA A 443 12.17 28.65 18.01
N ARG A 444 13.10 27.85 18.56
CA ARG A 444 14.40 28.36 19.03
C ARG A 444 15.48 28.37 17.96
N ALA A 445 15.30 27.63 16.88
CA ALA A 445 16.32 27.40 15.86
C ALA A 445 16.09 28.23 14.60
N GLY A 446 14.83 28.46 14.23
CA GLY A 446 14.45 29.17 13.01
C GLY A 446 13.02 29.70 13.08
N GLU A 447 12.50 30.14 11.94
CA GLU A 447 11.16 30.69 11.80
C GLU A 447 10.55 30.22 10.47
N MET A 448 9.29 29.79 10.51
CA MET A 448 8.52 29.40 9.33
C MET A 448 7.10 29.98 9.44
N PRO A 449 6.59 30.67 8.42
CA PRO A 449 5.28 31.30 8.49
C PRO A 449 4.14 30.28 8.38
N GLY A 450 2.97 30.64 8.95
CA GLY A 450 1.71 29.92 8.75
C GLY A 450 1.22 29.15 9.97
N GLU A 451 -0.10 28.97 10.05
CA GLU A 451 -0.78 28.36 11.21
C GLU A 451 -0.32 26.91 11.47
N LEU A 452 0.01 26.15 10.41
CA LEU A 452 0.55 24.79 10.56
C LEU A 452 1.95 24.80 11.18
N ALA A 453 2.81 25.76 10.83
CA ALA A 453 4.14 25.90 11.43
C ALA A 453 4.05 26.28 12.92
N GLU A 454 3.11 27.16 13.28
CA GLU A 454 2.82 27.50 14.67
C GLU A 454 2.33 26.28 15.46
N ALA A 455 1.40 25.50 14.90
CA ALA A 455 0.90 24.27 15.51
C ALA A 455 2.01 23.22 15.73
N VAL A 456 2.87 23.02 14.73
CA VAL A 456 4.04 22.13 14.84
C VAL A 456 4.99 22.64 15.92
N ALA A 457 5.28 23.94 15.96
CA ALA A 457 6.15 24.53 16.98
C ALA A 457 5.59 24.31 18.40
N LEU A 458 4.27 24.46 18.59
CA LEU A 458 3.60 24.18 19.87
C LEU A 458 3.77 22.70 20.28
N ALA A 459 3.60 21.76 19.36
CA ALA A 459 3.73 20.32 19.65
C ALA A 459 5.16 19.88 20.02
N PHE A 460 6.18 20.60 19.53
CA PHE A 460 7.60 20.33 19.80
C PHE A 460 8.22 21.24 20.87
N GLY A 461 7.43 22.19 21.38
CA GLY A 461 7.82 23.12 22.43
C GLY A 461 7.88 22.48 23.83
N PRO A 462 8.19 23.30 24.86
CA PRO A 462 8.35 22.83 26.24
C PRO A 462 7.04 22.39 26.91
N GLU A 463 5.90 22.94 26.48
CA GLU A 463 4.57 22.65 27.02
C GLU A 463 3.63 22.21 25.88
N PRO A 464 3.79 20.98 25.37
CA PRO A 464 2.99 20.49 24.25
C PRO A 464 1.53 20.28 24.66
N PRO A 465 0.55 20.62 23.79
CA PRO A 465 -0.87 20.50 24.12
C PRO A 465 -1.33 19.04 24.02
N LEU A 466 -1.36 18.32 25.13
CA LEU A 466 -1.83 16.92 25.14
C LEU A 466 -3.37 16.84 25.12
N PRO A 467 -3.96 15.86 24.42
CA PRO A 467 -5.39 15.57 24.50
C PRO A 467 -5.85 15.23 25.92
N ASP A 468 -7.06 15.66 26.28
CA ASP A 468 -7.64 15.41 27.59
C ASP A 468 -7.77 13.90 27.87
N GLY A 469 -7.34 13.48 29.06
CA GLY A 469 -7.41 12.09 29.53
C GLY A 469 -6.45 11.13 28.83
N LEU A 470 -5.54 11.60 27.96
CA LEU A 470 -4.55 10.73 27.30
C LEU A 470 -3.70 9.96 28.32
N ALA A 471 -3.16 10.65 29.32
CA ALA A 471 -2.32 10.03 30.36
C ALA A 471 -3.06 8.91 31.11
N ASP A 472 -4.34 9.11 31.42
CA ASP A 472 -5.16 8.11 32.11
C ASP A 472 -5.41 6.88 31.24
N ARG A 473 -5.67 7.06 29.94
CA ARG A 473 -5.89 5.96 28.98
C ARG A 473 -4.61 5.17 28.72
N LEU A 474 -3.47 5.85 28.65
CA LEU A 474 -2.16 5.18 28.57
C LEU A 474 -1.85 4.40 29.85
N ALA A 475 -2.16 4.94 31.03
CA ALA A 475 -2.02 4.24 32.30
C ALA A 475 -2.93 2.99 32.41
N GLN A 476 -4.07 2.99 31.70
CA GLN A 476 -4.96 1.83 31.56
C GLN A 476 -4.45 0.80 30.54
N GLY A 477 -3.32 1.03 29.86
CA GLY A 477 -2.78 0.11 28.86
C GLY A 477 -3.47 0.18 27.49
N ARG A 478 -4.19 1.26 27.18
CA ARG A 478 -4.95 1.43 25.92
C ARG A 478 -4.12 2.05 24.79
N LEU A 479 -2.84 1.71 24.70
CA LEU A 479 -1.89 2.33 23.77
C LEU A 479 -2.36 2.23 22.30
N GLY A 480 -2.73 1.02 21.85
CA GLY A 480 -3.14 0.79 20.46
C GLY A 480 -4.43 1.52 20.10
N GLU A 481 -5.34 1.67 21.07
CA GLU A 481 -6.54 2.47 20.89
C GLU A 481 -6.23 3.95 20.69
N GLU A 482 -5.33 4.52 21.52
CA GLU A 482 -4.94 5.93 21.41
C GLU A 482 -4.17 6.22 20.12
N ILE A 483 -3.36 5.27 19.64
CA ILE A 483 -2.69 5.39 18.34
C ILE A 483 -3.73 5.46 17.21
N LEU A 484 -4.71 4.56 17.19
CA LEU A 484 -5.76 4.57 16.17
C LEU A 484 -6.59 5.86 16.19
N ARG A 485 -6.96 6.34 17.38
CA ARG A 485 -7.65 7.63 17.54
C ARG A 485 -6.82 8.79 17.02
N THR A 486 -5.54 8.84 17.39
CA THR A 486 -4.61 9.88 16.93
C THR A 486 -4.42 9.85 15.41
N LEU A 487 -4.36 8.67 14.81
CA LEU A 487 -4.29 8.50 13.35
C LEU A 487 -5.55 9.00 12.66
N ALA A 488 -6.74 8.71 13.20
CA ALA A 488 -8.01 9.21 12.69
C ALA A 488 -8.11 10.74 12.78
N ASP A 489 -7.74 11.31 13.94
CA ASP A 489 -7.77 12.76 14.17
C ASP A 489 -6.81 13.52 13.25
N LEU A 490 -5.59 13.00 13.06
CA LEU A 490 -4.56 13.62 12.20
C LEU A 490 -4.79 13.38 10.70
N GLY A 491 -5.52 12.33 10.33
CA GLY A 491 -5.87 12.06 8.94
C GLY A 491 -7.11 12.81 8.45
N GLY A 492 -7.78 13.55 9.33
CA GLY A 492 -8.92 14.41 8.97
C GLY A 492 -8.50 15.74 8.31
N PRO A 493 -9.46 16.67 8.12
CA PRO A 493 -9.18 18.01 7.62
C PRO A 493 -8.09 18.69 8.46
N GLY A 494 -7.20 19.45 7.80
CA GLY A 494 -6.02 20.07 8.41
C GLY A 494 -6.32 21.19 9.41
N ASP A 495 -6.93 20.86 10.56
CA ASP A 495 -7.09 21.75 11.71
C ASP A 495 -5.74 21.86 12.45
N PRO A 496 -5.11 23.05 12.49
CA PRO A 496 -3.84 23.25 13.18
C PRO A 496 -3.87 22.84 14.66
N ARG A 497 -5.01 22.97 15.32
CA ARG A 497 -5.15 22.55 16.73
C ARG A 497 -5.09 21.03 16.88
N LEU A 498 -5.79 20.30 16.02
CA LEU A 498 -5.74 18.83 16.00
C LEU A 498 -4.34 18.35 15.61
N LEU A 499 -3.68 19.03 14.68
CA LEU A 499 -2.28 18.75 14.33
C LEU A 499 -1.37 18.89 15.56
N ALA A 500 -1.44 20.01 16.28
CA ALA A 500 -0.61 20.24 17.46
C ALA A 500 -0.85 19.17 18.54
N GLN A 501 -2.13 18.84 18.80
CA GLN A 501 -2.51 17.84 19.80
C GLN A 501 -2.11 16.42 19.41
N GLY A 502 -2.35 16.03 18.15
CA GLY A 502 -2.00 14.70 17.67
C GLY A 502 -0.49 14.49 17.59
N LEU A 503 0.29 15.49 17.16
CA LEU A 503 1.75 15.43 17.22
C LEU A 503 2.26 15.29 18.66
N ALA A 504 1.70 16.07 19.59
CA ALA A 504 2.03 15.94 21.01
C ALA A 504 1.67 14.54 21.56
N ALA A 505 0.53 13.99 21.16
CA ALA A 505 0.09 12.65 21.55
C ALA A 505 1.02 11.56 21.01
N LEU A 506 1.40 11.61 19.72
CA LEU A 506 2.37 10.67 19.13
C LEU A 506 3.68 10.66 19.93
N ARG A 507 4.21 11.84 20.27
CA ARG A 507 5.43 11.96 21.08
C ARG A 507 5.26 11.39 22.48
N ALA A 508 4.13 11.68 23.14
CA ALA A 508 3.81 11.13 24.47
C ALA A 508 3.67 9.60 24.47
N MET A 509 3.24 9.02 23.35
CA MET A 509 3.16 7.57 23.14
C MET A 509 4.51 6.92 22.74
N GLY A 510 5.59 7.70 22.63
CA GLY A 510 6.92 7.22 22.24
C GLY A 510 7.12 7.09 20.72
N LEU A 511 6.18 7.58 19.91
CA LEU A 511 6.23 7.57 18.44
C LEU A 511 6.91 8.83 17.90
N GLU A 512 8.09 9.16 18.44
CA GLU A 512 8.83 10.39 18.10
C GLU A 512 9.21 10.46 16.62
N ASP A 513 9.65 9.34 16.03
CA ASP A 513 9.98 9.26 14.60
C ASP A 513 8.77 9.58 13.72
N ALA A 514 7.63 8.96 14.01
CA ALA A 514 6.38 9.22 13.30
C ALA A 514 5.94 10.69 13.49
N ALA A 515 6.02 11.24 14.69
CA ALA A 515 5.66 12.63 14.96
C ALA A 515 6.51 13.61 14.12
N ARG A 516 7.83 13.39 14.05
CA ARG A 516 8.72 14.24 13.25
C ARG A 516 8.42 14.14 11.76
N GLN A 517 8.21 12.93 11.24
CA GLN A 517 7.88 12.73 9.82
C GLN A 517 6.53 13.35 9.46
N VAL A 518 5.50 13.17 10.30
CA VAL A 518 4.18 13.78 10.10
C VAL A 518 4.28 15.30 10.12
N ALA A 519 5.02 15.86 11.07
CA ALA A 519 5.23 17.30 11.16
C ALA A 519 5.98 17.85 9.93
N LEU A 520 7.07 17.20 9.49
CA LEU A 520 7.80 17.59 8.28
C LEU A 520 6.91 17.54 7.04
N GLN A 521 6.15 16.46 6.88
CA GLN A 521 5.24 16.29 5.75
C GLN A 521 4.08 17.29 5.77
N SER A 522 3.56 17.64 6.95
CA SER A 522 2.50 18.65 7.08
C SER A 522 2.95 20.04 6.63
N LEU A 523 4.25 20.33 6.69
CA LEU A 523 4.84 21.61 6.29
C LEU A 523 5.36 21.61 4.86
N LEU A 524 5.80 20.44 4.36
CA LEU A 524 6.47 20.32 3.06
C LEU A 524 5.56 19.85 1.94
N LEU A 525 4.47 19.14 2.25
CA LEU A 525 3.52 18.65 1.25
C LEU A 525 2.38 19.64 1.11
N GLU A 526 2.27 20.28 -0.06
CA GLU A 526 1.12 21.10 -0.41
C GLU A 526 -0.07 20.21 -0.76
N ARG A 527 -0.78 19.71 0.25
CA ARG A 527 -2.07 19.04 0.05
C ARG A 527 -3.13 20.11 -0.22
N ARG A 528 -3.33 20.44 -1.50
CA ARG A 528 -4.46 21.30 -1.90
C ARG A 528 -5.74 20.55 -1.59
N GLY A 529 -6.48 21.04 -0.58
CA GLY A 529 -7.88 20.70 -0.41
C GLY A 529 -8.73 21.14 -1.59
#